data_AF-A0A1F7P5I4-F1
#
_entry.id   AF-A0A1F7P5I4-F1
#
_cell.length_a   1.000
_cell.length_b   1.000
_cell.length_c   1.000
_cell.angle_alpha   90.00
_cell.angle_beta   90.00
_cell.angle_gamma   90.00
#
_symmetry.space_group_name_H-M   'P 1'
#
loop_
_entity.id
_entity.type
_entity.pdbx_description
1 polymer ?
#
loop_
_entity_poly.entity_id
_entity_poly.type
_entity_poly.pdbx_seq_one_letter_code
_entity_poly.pdbx_strand_id
1 'polypeptide(L)'
;MHYTADPSAIPPAHREAARLLASPRARPALPDVAPSEAAVIRVDPRAPLTVGVHLNGVPLTLIVDTGAERTVLSPAALERAGFGGLPGRPIHVVGVTGTAAARLVTVPLLDVAGARIGPLAVIAHALPPTGRADPVDGLLGRDVLDAFTLTVDTASGRATLTLR
;
A
#
# COMPACT_ATOMS: atom_id res chain seq x y z
N MET A 1 16.58 36.59 -16.47
CA MET A 1 17.74 35.75 -16.09
C MET A 1 18.07 34.86 -17.26
N HIS A 2 19.29 34.93 -17.79
CA HIS A 2 19.73 34.13 -18.94
C HIS A 2 20.82 33.16 -18.48
N TYR A 3 20.73 31.91 -18.92
CA TYR A 3 21.67 30.84 -18.59
C TYR A 3 22.34 30.36 -19.87
N THR A 4 23.65 30.18 -19.85
CA THR A 4 24.41 29.57 -20.94
C THR A 4 25.44 28.60 -20.36
N ALA A 5 25.63 27.47 -21.04
CA ALA A 5 26.69 26.51 -20.74
C ALA A 5 28.02 26.86 -21.45
N ASP A 6 27.99 27.83 -22.35
CA ASP A 6 29.14 28.34 -23.08
C ASP A 6 29.49 29.76 -22.59
N PRO A 7 30.65 29.96 -21.92
CA PRO A 7 31.10 31.26 -21.44
C PRO A 7 31.35 32.29 -22.54
N SER A 8 31.66 31.86 -23.77
CA SER A 8 31.96 32.75 -24.89
C SER A 8 30.69 33.43 -25.45
N ALA A 9 29.53 32.81 -25.25
CA ALA A 9 28.22 33.33 -25.63
C ALA A 9 27.69 34.42 -24.66
N ILE A 10 28.38 34.71 -23.56
CA ILE A 10 28.00 35.78 -22.62
C ILE A 10 28.36 37.15 -23.23
N PRO A 11 27.39 38.07 -23.43
CA PRO A 11 27.67 39.40 -23.95
C PRO A 11 28.64 40.19 -23.05
N PRO A 12 29.52 41.05 -23.62
CA PRO A 12 30.57 41.73 -22.85
C PRO A 12 30.05 42.49 -21.62
N ALA A 13 28.91 43.17 -21.74
CA ALA A 13 28.29 43.95 -20.67
C ALA A 13 27.83 43.11 -19.45
N HIS A 14 27.75 41.78 -19.59
CA HIS A 14 27.27 40.88 -18.54
C HIS A 14 28.34 39.91 -18.05
N ARG A 15 29.56 39.98 -18.59
CA ARG A 15 30.62 39.01 -18.34
C ARG A 15 31.22 39.13 -16.93
N GLU A 16 31.39 40.34 -16.41
CA GLU A 16 31.87 40.56 -15.02
C GLU A 16 30.84 40.17 -13.95
N ALA A 17 29.55 40.30 -14.25
CA ALA A 17 28.48 39.96 -13.33
C ALA A 17 28.09 38.46 -13.38
N ALA A 18 28.64 37.71 -14.33
CA ALA A 18 28.36 36.28 -14.48
C ALA A 18 28.94 35.50 -13.29
N ARG A 19 28.07 34.76 -12.61
CA ARG A 19 28.48 33.83 -11.55
C ARG A 19 28.36 32.41 -12.08
N LEU A 20 29.42 31.62 -11.90
CA LEU A 20 29.36 30.18 -12.12
C LEU A 20 28.33 29.59 -11.16
N LEU A 21 27.22 29.14 -11.72
CA LEU A 21 26.31 28.27 -11.00
C LEU A 21 26.97 26.91 -10.92
N ALA A 22 27.07 26.35 -9.71
CA ALA A 22 27.50 24.97 -9.55
C ALA A 22 26.66 24.10 -10.49
N SER A 23 27.30 23.20 -11.23
CA SER A 23 26.61 22.24 -12.10
C SER A 23 25.43 21.65 -11.35
N PRO A 24 24.26 21.47 -11.99
CA PRO A 24 23.15 20.80 -11.34
C PRO A 24 23.67 19.48 -10.79
N ARG A 25 23.70 19.35 -9.46
CA ARG A 25 23.98 18.06 -8.84
C ARG A 25 22.95 17.12 -9.43
N ALA A 26 23.41 16.04 -10.05
CA ALA A 26 22.52 14.95 -10.39
C ALA A 26 21.68 14.68 -9.14
N ARG A 27 20.35 14.67 -9.31
CA ARG A 27 19.43 14.25 -8.26
C ARG A 27 20.04 12.98 -7.66
N PRO A 28 20.21 12.89 -6.31
CA PRO A 28 20.61 11.63 -5.72
C PRO A 28 19.74 10.56 -6.36
N ALA A 29 20.35 9.54 -6.95
CA ALA A 29 19.59 8.40 -7.43
C ALA A 29 18.65 8.05 -6.27
N LEU A 30 17.34 8.01 -6.54
CA LEU A 30 16.44 7.36 -5.61
C LEU A 30 17.10 6.02 -5.26
N PRO A 31 17.15 5.62 -3.97
CA PRO A 31 17.67 4.31 -3.65
C PRO A 31 17.02 3.35 -4.62
N ASP A 32 17.87 2.54 -5.26
CA ASP A 32 17.49 1.50 -6.20
C ASP A 32 16.16 0.94 -5.70
N VAL A 33 15.07 1.13 -6.46
CA VAL A 33 13.78 0.57 -6.06
C VAL A 33 14.07 -0.92 -6.08
N ALA A 34 14.37 -1.47 -4.90
CA ALA A 34 14.61 -2.87 -4.73
C ALA A 34 13.47 -3.56 -5.48
N PRO A 35 13.75 -4.58 -6.32
CA PRO A 35 12.68 -5.31 -6.96
C PRO A 35 11.66 -5.64 -5.89
N SER A 36 10.40 -5.22 -6.10
CA SER A 36 9.29 -5.37 -5.15
C SER A 36 9.44 -6.74 -4.50
N GLU A 37 9.90 -6.74 -3.25
CA GLU A 37 10.34 -7.96 -2.60
C GLU A 37 9.06 -8.76 -2.40
N ALA A 38 8.92 -9.84 -3.19
CA ALA A 38 7.68 -10.58 -3.25
C ALA A 38 7.27 -10.98 -1.83
N ALA A 39 6.10 -10.54 -1.38
CA ALA A 39 5.67 -10.83 -0.03
C ALA A 39 5.39 -12.33 0.07
N VAL A 40 6.23 -13.05 0.82
CA VAL A 40 6.08 -14.49 1.02
C VAL A 40 5.01 -14.75 2.08
N ILE A 41 3.97 -15.46 1.67
CA ILE A 41 2.84 -15.90 2.48
C ILE A 41 3.01 -17.40 2.74
N ARG A 42 2.78 -17.84 3.98
CA ARG A 42 2.72 -19.27 4.30
C ARG A 42 1.36 -19.83 3.90
N VAL A 43 1.37 -20.97 3.22
CA VAL A 43 0.16 -21.70 2.82
C VAL A 43 -0.01 -22.88 3.76
N ASP A 44 -1.10 -22.86 4.53
CA ASP A 44 -1.63 -24.02 5.23
C ASP A 44 -2.97 -24.35 4.58
N PRO A 45 -3.19 -25.56 4.04
CA PRO A 45 -4.46 -25.94 3.44
C PRO A 45 -5.69 -25.79 4.35
N ARG A 46 -5.46 -25.69 5.68
CA ARG A 46 -6.50 -25.51 6.70
C ARG A 46 -6.62 -24.08 7.22
N ALA A 47 -5.79 -23.14 6.75
CA ALA A 47 -5.80 -21.77 7.22
C ALA A 47 -5.85 -20.77 6.05
N PRO A 48 -6.49 -19.60 6.24
CA PRO A 48 -6.48 -18.56 5.22
C PRO A 48 -5.06 -18.04 4.97
N LEU A 49 -4.77 -17.69 3.71
CA LEU A 49 -3.54 -17.01 3.32
C LEU A 49 -3.51 -15.62 3.96
N THR A 50 -2.42 -15.26 4.64
CA THR A 50 -2.27 -13.94 5.28
C THR A 50 -1.04 -13.19 4.82
N VAL A 51 -1.16 -11.87 4.68
CA VAL A 51 -0.07 -10.97 4.31
C VAL A 51 0.09 -9.85 5.34
N GLY A 52 1.33 -9.49 5.63
CA GLY A 52 1.68 -8.31 6.42
C GLY A 52 1.60 -7.04 5.58
N VAL A 53 0.95 -6.01 6.09
CA VAL A 53 0.82 -4.70 5.44
C VAL A 53 1.15 -3.61 6.46
N HIS A 54 1.41 -2.39 5.98
CA HIS A 54 1.57 -1.23 6.86
C HIS A 54 0.53 -0.16 6.52
N LEU A 55 -0.11 0.35 7.57
CA LEU A 55 -1.02 1.48 7.48
C LEU A 55 -0.50 2.56 8.42
N ASN A 56 -0.05 3.69 7.87
CA ASN A 56 0.58 4.76 8.65
C ASN A 56 1.75 4.27 9.53
N GLY A 57 2.58 3.37 8.98
CA GLY A 57 3.70 2.75 9.70
C GLY A 57 3.31 1.68 10.73
N VAL A 58 2.01 1.45 10.96
CA VAL A 58 1.52 0.41 11.88
C VAL A 58 1.40 -0.91 11.13
N PRO A 59 2.06 -1.99 11.60
CA PRO A 59 1.94 -3.31 10.98
C PRO A 59 0.55 -3.89 11.24
N LEU A 60 -0.06 -4.40 10.18
CA LEU A 60 -1.34 -5.11 10.20
C LEU A 60 -1.19 -6.47 9.52
N THR A 61 -2.00 -7.45 9.93
CA THR A 61 -2.09 -8.76 9.25
C THR A 61 -3.44 -8.92 8.59
N LEU A 62 -3.46 -9.04 7.25
CA LEU A 62 -4.70 -9.20 6.48
C LEU A 62 -4.79 -10.59 5.86
N ILE A 63 -6.01 -11.13 5.75
CA ILE A 63 -6.29 -12.31 4.94
C ILE A 63 -6.35 -11.90 3.46
N VAL A 64 -5.68 -12.64 2.58
CA VAL A 64 -5.85 -12.48 1.13
C VAL A 64 -7.22 -13.04 0.73
N ASP A 65 -8.12 -12.17 0.30
CA ASP A 65 -9.49 -12.53 -0.07
C ASP A 65 -9.81 -12.09 -1.50
N THR A 66 -9.61 -12.99 -2.45
CA THR A 66 -9.95 -12.77 -3.86
C THR A 66 -11.46 -12.67 -4.11
N GLY A 67 -12.30 -13.09 -3.16
CA GLY A 67 -13.76 -12.97 -3.22
C GLY A 67 -14.28 -11.60 -2.79
N ALA A 68 -13.48 -10.81 -2.09
CA ALA A 68 -13.83 -9.47 -1.65
C ALA A 68 -13.51 -8.42 -2.74
N GLU A 69 -14.49 -7.60 -3.12
CA GLU A 69 -14.26 -6.48 -4.06
C GLU A 69 -13.43 -5.37 -3.44
N ARG A 70 -13.61 -5.13 -2.14
CA ARG A 70 -12.90 -4.09 -1.39
C ARG A 70 -12.16 -4.65 -0.19
N THR A 71 -11.07 -4.00 0.15
CA THR A 71 -10.31 -4.24 1.36
C THR A 71 -11.15 -3.87 2.59
N VAL A 72 -11.16 -4.77 3.58
CA VAL A 72 -11.86 -4.61 4.86
C VAL A 72 -10.82 -4.45 5.96
N LEU A 73 -10.97 -3.46 6.82
CA LEU A 73 -10.17 -3.28 8.01
C LEU A 73 -11.05 -3.25 9.25
N SER A 74 -10.60 -3.88 10.32
CA SER A 74 -11.28 -3.78 11.60
C SER A 74 -11.24 -2.35 12.13
N PRO A 75 -12.28 -1.89 12.86
CA PRO A 75 -12.22 -0.60 13.54
C PRO A 75 -11.00 -0.47 14.46
N ALA A 76 -10.63 -1.54 15.17
CA ALA A 76 -9.44 -1.55 16.03
C ALA A 76 -8.11 -1.36 15.27
N ALA A 77 -7.99 -1.91 14.06
CA ALA A 77 -6.84 -1.69 13.19
C ALA A 77 -6.76 -0.23 12.72
N LEU A 78 -7.90 0.36 12.35
CA LEU A 78 -7.99 1.78 11.99
C LEU A 78 -7.63 2.68 13.17
N GLU A 79 -8.13 2.39 14.38
CA GLU A 79 -7.78 3.11 15.60
C GLU A 79 -6.27 3.06 15.88
N ARG A 80 -5.66 1.86 15.85
CA ARG A 80 -4.20 1.71 16.04
C ARG A 80 -3.40 2.51 15.03
N ALA A 81 -3.86 2.56 13.78
CA ALA A 81 -3.20 3.31 12.71
C ALA A 81 -3.45 4.84 12.76
N GLY A 82 -4.25 5.32 13.71
CA GLY A 82 -4.59 6.74 13.86
C GLY A 82 -5.73 7.23 12.95
N PHE A 83 -6.54 6.32 12.42
CA PHE A 83 -7.62 6.58 11.47
C PHE A 83 -9.02 6.27 11.98
N GLY A 84 -9.18 5.93 13.26
CA GLY A 84 -10.47 5.60 13.85
C GLY A 84 -11.49 6.74 13.86
N GLY A 85 -11.01 7.98 13.97
CA GLY A 85 -11.84 9.19 13.92
C GLY A 85 -12.25 9.64 12.52
N LEU A 86 -11.82 8.96 11.45
CA LEU A 86 -12.12 9.40 10.09
C LEU A 86 -13.63 9.33 9.81
N PRO A 87 -14.20 10.37 9.17
CA PRO A 87 -15.59 10.31 8.71
C PRO A 87 -15.73 9.17 7.70
N GLY A 88 -16.83 8.42 7.81
CA GLY A 88 -17.12 7.30 6.93
C GLY A 88 -18.58 7.32 6.50
N ARG A 89 -18.82 6.93 5.24
CA ARG A 89 -20.18 6.81 4.70
C ARG A 89 -20.79 5.49 5.19
N PRO A 90 -21.98 5.48 5.79
CA PRO A 90 -22.69 4.24 6.10
C PRO A 90 -22.95 3.44 4.82
N ILE A 91 -22.66 2.15 4.86
CA ILE A 91 -22.93 1.21 3.76
C ILE A 91 -23.47 -0.11 4.33
N HIS A 92 -24.07 -0.89 3.45
CA HIS A 92 -24.36 -2.30 3.73
C HIS A 92 -23.44 -3.15 2.86
N VAL A 93 -22.83 -4.15 3.47
CA VAL A 93 -21.99 -5.14 2.80
C VAL A 93 -22.77 -6.43 2.71
N VAL A 94 -22.78 -7.05 1.53
CA VAL A 94 -23.39 -8.36 1.32
C VAL A 94 -22.26 -9.38 1.29
N GLY A 95 -22.29 -10.33 2.21
CA GLY A 95 -21.37 -11.46 2.26
C GLY A 95 -22.10 -12.79 2.34
N VAL A 96 -21.35 -13.87 2.48
CA VAL A 96 -21.90 -15.24 2.57
C VAL A 96 -22.82 -15.41 3.79
N THR A 97 -22.54 -14.70 4.87
CA THR A 97 -23.31 -14.74 6.13
C THR A 97 -24.50 -13.78 6.14
N GLY A 98 -24.79 -13.12 5.02
CA GLY A 98 -25.88 -12.14 4.90
C GLY A 98 -25.39 -10.69 4.78
N THR A 99 -26.25 -9.76 5.17
CA THR A 99 -25.99 -8.32 5.09
C THR A 99 -25.49 -7.77 6.42
N ALA A 100 -24.46 -6.92 6.37
CA ALA A 100 -23.91 -6.25 7.55
C ALA A 100 -23.78 -4.74 7.33
N ALA A 101 -24.10 -3.96 8.37
CA ALA A 101 -23.83 -2.53 8.37
C ALA A 101 -22.33 -2.29 8.58
N ALA A 102 -21.76 -1.38 7.78
CA ALA A 102 -20.36 -0.99 7.87
C ALA A 102 -20.18 0.49 7.50
N ARG A 103 -18.95 0.99 7.60
CA ARG A 103 -18.58 2.32 7.15
C ARG A 103 -17.56 2.22 6.03
N LEU A 104 -17.73 3.01 4.98
CA LEU A 104 -16.69 3.21 3.98
C LEU A 104 -15.82 4.41 4.40
N VAL A 105 -14.54 4.16 4.64
CA VAL A 105 -13.56 5.16 5.08
C VAL A 105 -12.45 5.25 4.04
N THR A 106 -11.94 6.45 3.76
CA THR A 106 -10.80 6.61 2.84
C THR A 106 -9.52 6.76 3.65
N VAL A 107 -8.58 5.83 3.47
CA VAL A 107 -7.24 5.93 4.04
C VAL A 107 -6.28 6.52 2.98
N PRO A 108 -5.26 7.31 3.38
CA PRO A 108 -4.39 7.96 2.42
C PRO A 108 -3.53 6.96 1.63
N LEU A 109 -3.02 5.94 2.32
CA LEU A 109 -2.06 5.01 1.76
C LEU A 109 -2.00 3.72 2.56
N LEU A 110 -1.98 2.59 1.85
CA LEU A 110 -1.72 1.26 2.39
C LEU A 110 -0.46 0.72 1.72
N ASP A 111 0.56 0.36 2.51
CA ASP A 111 1.80 -0.23 2.00
C ASP A 111 1.70 -1.76 2.03
N VAL A 112 1.79 -2.39 0.86
CA VAL A 112 1.63 -3.84 0.65
C VAL A 112 2.74 -4.34 -0.26
N ALA A 113 3.56 -5.29 0.20
CA ALA A 113 4.65 -5.89 -0.60
C ALA A 113 5.55 -4.87 -1.32
N GLY A 114 5.88 -3.76 -0.64
CA GLY A 114 6.67 -2.65 -1.19
C GLY A 114 5.91 -1.68 -2.10
N ALA A 115 4.66 -1.97 -2.47
CA ALA A 115 3.82 -1.04 -3.21
C ALA A 115 3.02 -0.15 -2.26
N ARG A 116 2.86 1.12 -2.65
CA ARG A 116 2.12 2.12 -1.88
C ARG A 116 0.79 2.40 -2.59
N ILE A 117 -0.33 1.92 -2.05
CA ILE A 117 -1.64 1.96 -2.70
C ILE A 117 -2.52 3.01 -2.02
N GLY A 118 -2.94 4.03 -2.75
CA GLY A 118 -3.85 5.05 -2.21
C GLY A 118 -4.12 6.23 -3.16
N PRO A 119 -5.10 7.09 -2.84
CA PRO A 119 -6.02 6.97 -1.70
C PRO A 119 -6.96 5.77 -1.85
N LEU A 120 -7.20 5.03 -0.76
CA LEU A 120 -7.91 3.75 -0.79
C LEU A 120 -9.19 3.81 0.05
N ALA A 121 -10.32 3.48 -0.56
CA ALA A 121 -11.61 3.37 0.13
C ALA A 121 -11.77 1.98 0.75
N VAL A 122 -11.60 1.87 2.07
CA VAL A 122 -11.69 0.63 2.83
C VAL A 122 -13.04 0.51 3.56
N ILE A 123 -13.49 -0.72 3.74
CA ILE A 123 -14.66 -1.02 4.57
C ILE A 123 -14.19 -1.19 6.02
N ALA A 124 -14.67 -0.33 6.92
CA ALA A 124 -14.48 -0.47 8.36
C ALA A 124 -15.55 -1.42 8.93
N HIS A 125 -15.17 -2.66 9.23
CA HIS A 125 -16.07 -3.68 9.78
C HIS A 125 -15.32 -4.71 10.61
N ALA A 126 -15.92 -5.16 11.72
CA ALA A 126 -15.32 -6.20 12.56
C ALA A 126 -15.46 -7.56 11.88
N LEU A 127 -14.36 -8.32 11.80
CA LEU A 127 -14.39 -9.68 11.31
C LEU A 127 -14.80 -10.64 12.44
N PRO A 128 -15.57 -11.70 12.13
CA PRO A 128 -15.84 -12.75 13.09
C PRO A 128 -14.52 -13.44 13.51
N PRO A 129 -14.44 -14.00 14.73
CA PRO A 129 -13.27 -14.74 15.18
C PRO A 129 -12.95 -15.88 14.22
N THR A 130 -11.70 -15.98 13.77
CA THR A 130 -11.25 -16.97 12.79
C THR A 130 -10.80 -18.29 13.42
N GLY A 131 -10.95 -18.45 14.74
CA GLY A 131 -10.45 -19.61 15.49
C GLY A 131 -8.92 -19.71 15.53
N ARG A 132 -8.20 -18.70 15.04
CA ARG A 132 -6.74 -18.60 15.03
C ARG A 132 -6.24 -18.07 16.38
N ALA A 133 -5.03 -18.49 16.76
CA ALA A 133 -4.35 -17.97 17.95
C ALA A 133 -4.06 -16.46 17.84
N ASP A 134 -3.72 -15.99 16.64
CA ASP A 134 -3.50 -14.58 16.36
C ASP A 134 -4.71 -13.96 15.65
N PRO A 135 -5.27 -12.85 16.16
CA PRO A 135 -6.32 -12.12 15.49
C PRO A 135 -5.81 -11.49 14.18
N VAL A 136 -6.63 -11.53 13.14
CA VAL A 136 -6.37 -10.82 11.87
C VAL A 136 -7.01 -9.44 11.92
N ASP A 137 -6.36 -8.48 11.26
CA ASP A 137 -6.79 -7.08 11.25
C ASP A 137 -7.80 -6.75 10.16
N GLY A 138 -7.97 -7.63 9.17
CA GLY A 138 -8.82 -7.37 8.03
C GLY A 138 -8.68 -8.37 6.87
N LEU A 139 -9.29 -8.01 5.74
CA LEU A 139 -9.25 -8.72 4.46
C LEU A 139 -8.64 -7.82 3.40
N LEU A 140 -7.72 -8.34 2.61
CA LEU A 140 -7.15 -7.68 1.44
C LEU A 140 -7.97 -8.08 0.22
N GLY A 141 -8.70 -7.13 -0.35
CA GLY A 141 -9.62 -7.34 -1.47
C GLY A 141 -9.00 -7.06 -2.83
N ARG A 142 -9.80 -7.23 -3.89
CA ARG A 142 -9.40 -7.03 -5.29
C ARG A 142 -8.98 -5.61 -5.63
N ASP A 143 -9.57 -4.61 -4.96
CA ASP A 143 -9.15 -3.20 -5.05
C ASP A 143 -7.65 -2.97 -4.80
N VAL A 144 -7.01 -3.85 -4.03
CA VAL A 144 -5.55 -3.88 -3.87
C VAL A 144 -4.90 -5.03 -4.64
N LEU A 145 -5.49 -6.24 -4.60
CA LEU A 145 -4.89 -7.44 -5.21
C LEU A 145 -4.74 -7.33 -6.74
N ASP A 146 -5.55 -6.53 -7.43
CA ASP A 146 -5.45 -6.34 -8.88
C ASP A 146 -4.13 -5.70 -9.32
N ALA A 147 -3.45 -4.98 -8.42
CA ALA A 147 -2.10 -4.44 -8.66
C ALA A 147 -1.00 -5.53 -8.59
N PHE A 148 -1.32 -6.73 -8.10
CA PHE A 148 -0.36 -7.79 -7.84
C PHE A 148 -0.65 -9.06 -8.66
N THR A 149 0.40 -9.84 -8.88
CA THR A 149 0.32 -11.25 -9.26
C THR A 149 0.41 -12.07 -7.98
N LEU A 150 -0.65 -12.82 -7.67
CA LEU A 150 -0.66 -13.82 -6.60
C LEU A 150 -0.23 -15.18 -7.20
N THR A 151 0.93 -15.68 -6.77
CA THR A 151 1.40 -17.02 -7.14
C THR A 151 1.31 -17.93 -5.92
N VAL A 152 0.59 -19.05 -6.03
CA VAL A 152 0.44 -20.05 -4.97
C VAL A 152 1.16 -21.32 -5.39
N ASP A 153 2.17 -21.71 -4.62
CA ASP A 153 2.88 -22.97 -4.71
C ASP A 153 2.47 -23.86 -3.52
N THR A 154 1.54 -24.77 -3.79
CA THR A 154 1.04 -25.72 -2.79
C THR A 154 2.04 -26.80 -2.45
N ALA A 155 3.02 -27.09 -3.32
CA ALA A 155 4.05 -28.09 -3.07
C ALA A 155 5.08 -27.58 -2.06
N SER A 156 5.45 -26.31 -2.13
CA SER A 156 6.33 -25.68 -1.13
C SER A 156 5.59 -25.05 0.05
N GLY A 157 4.25 -25.00 0.00
CA GLY A 157 3.45 -24.36 1.04
C GLY A 157 3.67 -22.84 1.09
N ARG A 158 3.89 -22.22 -0.06
CA ARG A 158 4.21 -20.78 -0.17
C ARG A 158 3.29 -20.10 -1.16
N ALA A 159 2.94 -18.86 -0.87
CA ALA A 159 2.35 -17.96 -1.84
C ALA A 159 3.16 -16.67 -1.89
N THR A 160 3.11 -15.97 -3.00
CA THR A 160 3.83 -14.71 -3.20
C THR A 160 2.91 -13.67 -3.83
N LEU A 161 3.02 -12.43 -3.36
CA LEU A 161 2.44 -11.25 -4.01
C LEU A 161 3.57 -10.44 -4.63
N THR A 162 3.53 -10.27 -5.95
CA THR A 162 4.52 -9.50 -6.71
C THR A 162 3.81 -8.39 -7.46
N LEU A 163 4.33 -7.16 -7.41
CA LEU A 163 3.77 -6.02 -8.13
C LEU A 163 3.78 -6.29 -9.65
N ARG A 164 2.71 -5.92 -10.35
CA ARG A 164 2.59 -6.04 -11.82
C ARG A 164 3.32 -4.94 -12.57
#